data_AF-A0A933G3A6-F1
#
_entry.id   AF-A0A933G3A6-F1
#
_cell.length_a   1.000
_cell.length_b   1.000
_cell.length_c   1.000
_cell.angle_alpha   90.00
_cell.angle_beta   90.00
_cell.angle_gamma   90.00
#
_symmetry.space_group_name_H-M   'P 1'
#
loop_
_entity.id
_entity.type
_entity.pdbx_description
1 polymer ?
#
loop_
_entity_poly.entity_id
_entity_poly.type
_entity_poly.pdbx_seq_one_letter_code
_entity_poly.pdbx_strand_id
1 'polypeptide(L)'
;MEAIERHLRDEPEKISRTSIKRLRGHQEAVFRPLKLSRRDVVIVTNRGKPVAVIEGLKGEEDLEDYLLERSPRFWAMIRRARRGKSVDLAHVRKELGLGTRRR
;
A
#
# COMPACT_ATOMS: atom_id res chain seq x y z
N MET A 1 3.49 12.41 -25.19
CA MET A 1 2.78 13.10 -24.08
C MET A 1 1.48 12.40 -23.67
N GLU A 2 1.13 11.24 -24.22
CA GLU A 2 -0.20 10.62 -24.02
C GLU A 2 -0.23 9.46 -23.01
N ALA A 3 0.92 9.05 -22.47
CA ALA A 3 1.01 7.87 -21.57
C ALA A 3 0.79 8.20 -20.08
N ILE A 4 0.85 9.48 -19.70
CA ILE A 4 0.71 9.92 -18.30
C ILE A 4 -0.77 10.10 -17.92
N GLU A 5 -1.63 10.50 -18.87
CA GLU A 5 -3.04 10.80 -18.60
C GLU A 5 -3.93 9.57 -18.36
N ARG A 6 -3.48 8.36 -18.68
CA ARG A 6 -4.31 7.16 -18.56
C ARG A 6 -4.18 6.44 -17.20
N HIS A 7 -3.26 6.88 -16.34
CA HIS A 7 -3.10 6.30 -15.00
C HIS A 7 -4.05 6.93 -13.95
N LEU A 8 -4.58 8.11 -14.24
CA LEU A 8 -5.41 8.89 -13.30
C LEU A 8 -6.88 8.42 -13.13
N ARG A 9 -7.30 7.27 -13.71
CA ARG A 9 -8.71 6.84 -13.63
C ARG A 9 -9.07 5.92 -12.46
N ASP A 10 -8.12 5.52 -11.62
CA ASP A 10 -8.37 4.64 -10.46
C ASP A 10 -7.36 4.91 -9.31
N GLU A 11 -7.06 6.18 -8.99
CA GLU A 11 -6.12 6.48 -7.89
C GLU A 11 -6.85 6.72 -6.55
N PRO A 12 -6.42 6.08 -5.44
CA PRO A 12 -6.94 6.37 -4.11
C PRO A 12 -6.49 7.77 -3.67
N GLU A 13 -7.47 8.65 -3.42
CA GLU A 13 -7.24 9.98 -2.85
C GLU A 13 -6.69 9.88 -1.42
N LYS A 14 -5.36 9.77 -1.27
CA LYS A 14 -4.69 10.15 -0.02
C LYS A 14 -3.60 11.15 -0.34
N ILE A 15 -4.00 12.43 -0.31
CA ILE A 15 -3.11 13.57 -0.35
C ILE A 15 -2.28 13.56 0.95
N SER A 16 -1.10 12.94 0.92
CA SER A 16 -0.15 12.95 2.04
C SER A 16 0.37 14.37 2.28
N ARG A 17 0.09 14.90 3.48
CA ARG A 17 0.60 16.20 3.94
C ARG A 17 2.05 16.05 4.41
N THR A 18 3.02 16.10 3.49
CA THR A 18 4.43 15.95 3.85
C THR A 18 4.94 17.11 4.72
N SER A 19 5.38 16.82 5.94
CA SER A 19 6.04 17.79 6.84
C SER A 19 7.56 17.57 6.87
N ILE A 20 8.36 18.55 6.41
CA ILE A 20 9.83 18.45 6.41
C ILE A 20 10.39 18.88 7.78
N LYS A 21 11.07 17.96 8.49
CA LYS A 21 11.75 18.27 9.77
C LYS A 21 13.23 17.89 9.71
N ARG A 22 14.12 18.82 10.11
CA ARG A 22 15.58 18.58 10.24
C ARG A 22 15.92 17.93 11.58
N LEU A 23 16.80 16.93 11.55
CA LEU A 23 17.32 16.21 12.73
C LEU A 23 18.84 16.37 12.78
N ARG A 24 19.42 16.61 13.97
CA ARG A 24 20.87 16.64 14.23
C ARG A 24 21.18 15.72 15.43
N GLY A 25 22.16 14.82 15.28
CA GLY A 25 22.98 14.20 16.35
C GLY A 25 22.33 13.23 17.36
N HIS A 26 23.08 12.17 17.70
CA HIS A 26 22.91 11.17 18.78
C HIS A 26 21.58 10.40 18.85
N GLN A 27 21.53 9.31 19.63
CA GLN A 27 20.55 8.20 19.55
C GLN A 27 19.06 8.61 19.37
N GLU A 28 18.65 9.78 19.87
CA GLU A 28 17.34 10.38 19.61
C GLU A 28 17.02 10.62 18.13
N ALA A 29 18.03 10.91 17.31
CA ALA A 29 17.92 11.09 15.87
C ALA A 29 17.43 9.82 15.14
N VAL A 30 17.62 8.64 15.73
CA VAL A 30 17.15 7.35 15.17
C VAL A 30 15.69 7.11 15.55
N PHE A 31 15.31 7.37 16.80
CA PHE A 31 13.96 7.08 17.29
C PHE A 31 12.92 8.12 16.88
N ARG A 32 13.33 9.37 16.67
CA ARG A 32 12.40 10.45 16.31
C ARG A 32 11.73 10.25 14.94
N PRO A 33 12.44 9.88 13.85
CA PRO A 33 11.81 9.46 12.60
C PRO A 33 10.79 8.34 12.77
N LEU A 34 11.10 7.31 13.55
CA LEU A 34 10.20 6.18 13.80
C LEU A 34 8.93 6.60 14.56
N LYS A 35 9.03 7.55 15.50
CA LYS A 35 7.84 8.10 16.18
C LYS A 35 6.99 8.93 15.23
N LEU A 36 7.60 9.70 14.33
CA LEU A 36 6.89 10.50 13.34
C LEU A 36 6.23 9.61 12.27
N SER A 37 6.87 8.51 11.89
CA SER A 37 6.36 7.59 10.87
C SER A 37 5.04 6.93 11.25
N ARG A 38 4.72 6.84 12.54
CA ARG A 38 3.42 6.36 13.05
C ARG A 38 2.23 7.26 12.67
N ARG A 39 2.49 8.52 12.29
CA ARG A 39 1.44 9.50 11.93
C ARG A 39 1.49 9.88 10.46
N ASP A 40 2.69 9.97 9.89
CA ASP A 40 2.89 10.44 8.53
C ASP A 40 4.13 9.81 7.90
N VAL A 41 4.19 9.77 6.57
CA VAL A 41 5.37 9.32 5.83
C VAL A 41 6.55 10.26 6.10
N VAL A 42 7.70 9.70 6.50
CA VAL A 42 8.92 10.48 6.76
C VAL A 42 9.90 10.33 5.60
N ILE A 43 10.23 11.43 4.93
CA ILE A 43 11.27 11.47 3.89
C ILE A 43 12.60 11.87 4.54
N VAL A 44 13.60 11.00 4.44
CA VAL A 44 14.96 11.26 4.88
C VAL A 44 15.74 11.87 3.72
N THR A 45 16.37 13.01 3.96
CA THR A 45 17.17 13.73 2.95
C THR A 45 18.63 13.83 3.37
N ASN A 46 19.54 13.76 2.41
CA ASN A 46 20.96 14.08 2.56
C ASN A 46 21.29 15.26 1.64
N ARG A 47 21.73 16.39 2.22
CA ARG A 47 21.99 17.64 1.48
C ARG A 47 20.83 18.07 0.56
N GLY A 48 19.60 17.95 1.06
CA GLY A 48 18.37 18.32 0.34
C GLY A 48 17.90 17.29 -0.69
N LYS A 49 18.64 16.21 -0.94
CA LYS A 49 18.22 15.13 -1.84
C LYS A 49 17.56 14.00 -1.03
N PRO A 50 16.38 13.48 -1.43
CA PRO A 50 15.77 12.33 -0.77
C PRO A 50 16.65 11.10 -0.93
N VAL A 51 16.86 10.36 0.17
CA VAL A 51 17.71 9.16 0.21
C VAL A 51 17.00 7.95 0.80
N ALA A 52 15.96 8.16 1.61
CA ALA A 52 15.13 7.08 2.14
C ALA A 52 13.72 7.60 2.48
N VAL A 53 12.78 6.66 2.59
CA VAL A 53 11.43 6.89 3.08
C VAL A 53 11.19 5.93 4.24
N ILE A 54 10.56 6.42 5.31
CA ILE A 54 10.16 5.63 6.47
C ILE A 54 8.64 5.76 6.61
N GLU A 55 7.95 4.65 6.37
CA GLU A 55 6.51 4.52 6.59
C GLU A 55 6.28 3.68 7.86
N GLY A 56 5.41 4.15 8.76
CA GLY A 56 5.08 3.41 9.97
C GLY A 56 3.89 2.48 9.71
N LEU A 57 4.12 1.17 9.81
CA LEU A 57 3.07 0.16 9.73
C LEU A 57 2.52 -0.13 11.14
N LYS A 58 1.21 -0.26 11.30
CA LYS A 58 0.58 -0.53 12.61
C LYS A 58 0.55 -2.01 12.95
N GLY A 59 0.56 -2.88 11.95
CA GLY A 59 0.47 -4.33 12.13
C GLY A 59 0.70 -5.12 10.84
N GLU A 60 0.42 -6.41 10.89
CA GLU A 60 0.63 -7.35 9.78
C GLU A 60 -0.30 -7.06 8.58
N GLU A 61 -1.55 -6.68 8.85
CA GLU A 61 -2.52 -6.27 7.82
C GLU A 61 -1.99 -5.07 7.01
N ASP A 62 -1.47 -4.03 7.68
CA ASP A 62 -0.89 -2.86 7.02
C ASP A 62 0.33 -3.23 6.15
N LEU A 63 1.11 -4.24 6.56
CA LEU A 63 2.26 -4.71 5.79
C LEU A 63 1.83 -5.43 4.52
N GLU A 64 0.82 -6.30 4.63
CA GLU A 64 0.26 -7.00 3.48
C GLU A 64 -0.28 -6.00 2.46
N ASP A 65 -1.12 -5.07 2.89
CA ASP A 65 -1.68 -4.01 2.03
C ASP A 65 -0.56 -3.20 1.36
N TYR A 66 0.43 -2.76 2.15
CA TYR A 66 1.57 -2.00 1.64
C TYR A 66 2.30 -2.71 0.49
N LEU A 67 2.51 -4.03 0.64
CA LEU A 67 3.18 -4.86 -0.36
C LEU A 67 2.30 -5.10 -1.60
N LEU A 68 1.01 -5.36 -1.41
CA LEU A 68 0.08 -5.64 -2.49
C LEU A 68 -0.21 -4.40 -3.34
N GLU A 69 -0.40 -3.24 -2.71
CA GLU A 69 -0.56 -1.95 -3.38
C GLU A 69 0.60 -1.65 -4.34
N ARG A 70 1.82 -2.03 -3.95
CA ARG A 70 3.04 -1.77 -4.72
C ARG A 70 3.42 -2.90 -5.68
N SER A 71 2.71 -4.04 -5.66
CA SER A 71 3.04 -5.22 -6.46
C SER A 71 2.46 -5.13 -7.88
N PRO A 72 3.28 -4.98 -8.93
CA PRO A 72 2.77 -4.93 -10.30
C PRO A 72 2.11 -6.26 -10.72
N ARG A 73 2.60 -7.38 -10.18
CA ARG A 73 2.06 -8.72 -10.43
C ARG A 73 0.67 -8.88 -9.83
N PHE A 74 0.49 -8.41 -8.58
CA PHE A 74 -0.82 -8.43 -7.93
C PHE A 74 -1.85 -7.63 -8.75
N TRP A 75 -1.50 -6.41 -9.15
CA TRP A 75 -2.40 -5.61 -9.99
C TRP A 75 -2.64 -6.18 -11.38
N ALA A 76 -1.66 -6.86 -11.98
CA ALA A 76 -1.88 -7.59 -13.24
C ALA A 76 -2.91 -8.71 -13.07
N MET A 77 -2.85 -9.45 -11.96
CA MET A 77 -3.85 -10.46 -11.59
C MET A 77 -5.23 -9.84 -11.39
N ILE A 78 -5.35 -8.77 -10.59
CA ILE A 78 -6.62 -8.08 -10.35
C ILE A 78 -7.24 -7.56 -11.66
N ARG A 79 -6.43 -6.94 -12.53
CA ARG A 79 -6.91 -6.48 -13.85
C ARG A 79 -7.40 -7.61 -14.72
N ARG A 80 -6.73 -8.77 -14.71
CA ARG A 80 -7.18 -9.97 -15.42
C ARG A 80 -8.51 -10.47 -14.86
N ALA A 81 -8.62 -10.56 -13.54
CA ALA A 81 -9.84 -11.04 -12.86
C ALA A 81 -11.04 -10.13 -13.16
N ARG A 82 -10.86 -8.80 -13.10
CA ARG A 82 -11.92 -7.81 -13.41
C ARG A 82 -12.44 -7.88 -14.85
N ARG A 83 -11.66 -8.42 -15.79
CA ARG A 83 -12.10 -8.66 -17.19
C ARG A 83 -12.87 -9.96 -17.35
N GLY A 84 -12.75 -10.87 -16.38
CA GLY A 84 -13.50 -12.13 -16.36
C GLY A 84 -14.98 -11.90 -16.01
N LYS A 85 -15.79 -12.93 -16.23
CA LYS A 85 -17.17 -12.94 -15.73
C LYS A 85 -17.15 -13.26 -14.24
N SER A 86 -17.90 -12.50 -13.44
CA SER A 86 -18.18 -12.87 -12.06
C SER A 86 -18.95 -14.18 -12.03
N VAL A 87 -18.59 -15.07 -11.10
CA VAL A 87 -19.28 -16.34 -10.86
C VAL A 87 -19.96 -16.25 -9.51
N ASP A 88 -21.18 -16.76 -9.43
CA ASP A 88 -21.94 -16.80 -8.17
C ASP A 88 -21.24 -17.69 -7.13
N LEU A 89 -21.22 -17.24 -5.87
CA LEU A 89 -20.51 -17.95 -4.80
C LEU A 89 -21.14 -19.33 -4.51
N ALA A 90 -22.46 -19.50 -4.70
CA ALA A 90 -23.10 -20.80 -4.53
C ALA A 90 -22.69 -21.77 -5.64
N HIS A 91 -22.50 -21.28 -6.87
CA HIS A 91 -21.95 -22.07 -7.97
C HIS A 91 -20.54 -22.57 -7.65
N VAL A 92 -19.64 -21.69 -7.20
CA VAL A 92 -18.26 -22.05 -6.83
C VAL A 92 -18.22 -23.02 -5.65
N ARG A 93 -19.07 -22.83 -4.63
CA ARG A 93 -19.17 -23.76 -3.49
C ARG A 93 -19.59 -25.15 -3.92
N LYS A 94 -20.56 -25.26 -4.84
CA LYS A 94 -21.01 -26.54 -5.40
C LYS A 94 -19.89 -27.21 -6.21
N GLU A 95 -19.18 -26.46 -7.05
CA GLU A 95 -18.07 -26.96 -7.87
C GLU A 95 -16.91 -27.49 -6.99
N LEU A 96 -16.57 -26.77 -5.92
CA LEU A 96 -15.51 -27.16 -4.99
C LEU A 96 -15.93 -28.25 -3.97
N GLY A 97 -17.17 -28.74 -4.04
CA GLY A 97 -17.69 -29.74 -3.09
C GLY A 97 -17.79 -29.23 -1.65
N LEU A 98 -17.78 -27.90 -1.45
CA LEU A 98 -17.88 -27.28 -0.14
C LEU A 98 -19.36 -27.23 0.26
N GLY A 99 -19.83 -28.29 0.92
CA GLY A 99 -21.16 -28.33 1.51
C GLY A 99 -21.39 -27.16 2.46
N THR A 100 -22.60 -26.60 2.47
CA THR A 100 -23.01 -25.62 3.48
C THR A 100 -22.90 -26.27 4.85
N ARG A 101 -21.84 -25.95 5.59
CA ARG A 101 -21.73 -26.29 7.01
C ARG A 101 -22.84 -25.51 7.72
N ARG A 102 -24.03 -26.11 7.84
CA ARG A 102 -25.06 -25.67 8.78
C ARG A 102 -24.47 -25.89 10.17
N ARG A 103 -24.28 -24.80 10.92
CA ARG A 103 -24.26 -24.87 12.39
C ARG A 103 -25.69 -24.99 12.88
#